data_AF-A0A5J4Q7H1-F1
#
_entry.id   AF-A0A5J4Q7H1-F1
#
_cell.length_a   1.000
_cell.length_b   1.000
_cell.length_c   1.000
_cell.angle_alpha   90.00
_cell.angle_beta   90.00
_cell.angle_gamma   90.00
#
_symmetry.space_group_name_H-M   'P 1'
#
loop_
_entity.id
_entity.type
_entity.pdbx_description
1 polymer ?
#
loop_
_entity_poly.entity_id
_entity_poly.type
_entity_poly.pdbx_seq_one_letter_code
_entity_poly.pdbx_strand_id
1 'polypeptide(L)'
;MAKSILLFTARVHDTNNQAVKENQVVILNHTSMTKWVVYKVEHTPKWGYTCHMVSLSEPRFDTAIIVAPLREKFGIGWYYDDENPEFMDASEVAILRQQAQQKADEEATAKSKENERREQVKSMGDCSFNSTLSNTIIKQVTVMLNELTVAKQLTLSFF
;
A
#
# COMPACT_ATOMS: atom_id res chain seq x y z
N MET A 1 -25.43 15.62 -2.02
CA MET A 1 -25.97 14.38 -2.62
C MET A 1 -24.85 13.74 -3.42
N ALA A 2 -24.21 12.72 -2.89
CA ALA A 2 -23.20 11.95 -3.62
C ALA A 2 -23.90 10.74 -4.25
N LYS A 3 -24.03 10.74 -5.58
CA LYS A 3 -24.57 9.62 -6.35
C LYS A 3 -23.41 8.99 -7.10
N SER A 4 -23.16 7.71 -6.85
CA SER A 4 -22.14 6.95 -7.54
C SER A 4 -22.78 6.10 -8.63
N ILE A 5 -22.24 6.16 -9.85
CA ILE A 5 -22.69 5.31 -10.95
C ILE A 5 -21.70 4.16 -11.08
N LEU A 6 -22.18 2.93 -10.95
CA LEU A 6 -21.38 1.75 -11.30
C LEU A 6 -21.31 1.66 -12.83
N LEU A 7 -20.13 1.88 -13.39
CA LEU A 7 -19.91 1.84 -14.85
C LEU A 7 -20.29 0.51 -15.49
N PHE A 8 -20.23 -0.58 -14.71
CA PHE A 8 -20.45 -1.92 -15.22
C PHE A 8 -21.93 -2.31 -15.29
N THR A 9 -22.76 -1.79 -14.38
CA THR A 9 -24.20 -2.08 -14.32
C THR A 9 -25.05 -0.90 -14.79
N ALA A 10 -24.44 0.26 -15.05
CA ALA A 10 -25.09 1.54 -15.33
C ALA A 10 -26.12 1.95 -14.26
N ARG A 11 -26.04 1.38 -13.05
CA ARG A 11 -26.93 1.70 -11.93
C ARG A 11 -26.38 2.87 -11.12
N VAL A 12 -27.30 3.74 -10.70
CA VAL A 12 -27.03 4.85 -9.79
C VAL A 12 -27.27 4.34 -8.38
N HIS A 13 -26.20 4.23 -7.59
CA HIS A 13 -26.29 3.98 -6.16
C HIS A 13 -26.25 5.30 -5.42
N ASP A 14 -27.21 5.50 -4.52
CA ASP A 14 -27.20 6.65 -3.61
C ASP A 14 -26.25 6.36 -2.46
N THR A 15 -25.11 7.04 -2.47
CA THR A 15 -24.05 6.83 -1.47
C THR A 15 -24.41 7.45 -0.11
N ASN A 16 -25.50 8.22 -0.05
CA ASN A 16 -26.08 8.77 1.18
C ASN A 16 -27.12 7.85 1.82
N ASN A 17 -27.44 6.69 1.24
CA ASN A 17 -28.29 5.71 1.91
C ASN A 17 -27.42 4.69 2.64
N GLN A 18 -27.58 4.58 3.96
CA GLN A 18 -26.87 3.58 4.74
C GLN A 18 -27.43 2.19 4.40
N ALA A 19 -26.68 1.42 3.62
CA ALA A 19 -27.08 0.07 3.19
C ALA A 19 -26.81 -1.02 4.24
N VAL A 20 -25.78 -0.84 5.07
CA VAL A 20 -25.25 -1.87 5.99
C VAL A 20 -25.13 -1.31 7.40
N LYS A 21 -25.37 -2.17 8.39
CA LYS A 21 -25.25 -1.84 9.82
C LYS A 21 -23.92 -2.32 10.39
N GLU A 22 -23.57 -1.78 11.55
CA GLU A 22 -22.43 -2.28 12.32
C GLU A 22 -22.66 -3.74 12.72
N ASN A 23 -21.56 -4.49 12.75
CA ASN A 23 -21.46 -5.92 13.02
C ASN A 23 -22.17 -6.83 12.02
N GLN A 24 -22.64 -6.29 10.89
CA GLN A 24 -23.25 -7.08 9.83
C GLN A 24 -22.17 -7.77 8.99
N VAL A 25 -22.41 -9.03 8.65
CA VAL A 25 -21.56 -9.81 7.76
C VAL A 25 -21.86 -9.43 6.31
N VAL A 26 -20.81 -9.15 5.56
CA VAL A 26 -20.82 -8.82 4.14
C VAL A 26 -19.91 -9.77 3.38
N ILE A 27 -20.13 -9.86 2.08
CA ILE A 27 -19.46 -10.78 1.18
C ILE A 27 -18.70 -9.98 0.14
N LEU A 28 -17.39 -10.19 0.06
CA LEU A 28 -16.59 -9.74 -1.06
C LEU A 28 -16.62 -10.80 -2.15
N ASN A 29 -17.13 -10.44 -3.31
CA ASN A 29 -16.99 -11.25 -4.51
C ASN A 29 -15.80 -10.70 -5.32
N HIS A 30 -14.68 -11.41 -5.31
CA HIS A 30 -13.53 -11.13 -6.18
C HIS A 30 -13.14 -12.41 -6.93
N THR A 31 -11.96 -12.97 -6.65
CA THR A 31 -11.51 -14.26 -7.19
C THR A 31 -12.14 -15.42 -6.43
N SER A 32 -12.36 -15.22 -5.13
CA SER A 32 -13.09 -16.11 -4.25
C SER A 32 -14.13 -15.31 -3.48
N MET A 33 -15.15 -16.01 -2.99
CA MET A 33 -16.17 -15.44 -2.14
C MET A 33 -15.65 -15.46 -0.70
N THR A 34 -15.36 -14.28 -0.15
CA THR A 34 -14.83 -14.14 1.21
C THR A 34 -15.82 -13.40 2.09
N LYS A 35 -15.93 -13.83 3.36
CA LYS A 35 -16.79 -13.20 4.35
C LYS A 35 -16.02 -12.15 5.14
N TRP A 36 -16.65 -11.02 5.36
CA TRP A 36 -16.14 -9.88 6.10
C TRP A 36 -17.21 -9.37 7.05
N VAL A 37 -16.81 -8.69 8.11
CA VAL A 37 -17.74 -8.04 9.04
C VAL A 37 -17.49 -6.54 9.07
N VAL A 38 -18.56 -5.76 9.02
CA VAL A 38 -18.50 -4.30 9.15
C VAL A 38 -18.33 -3.94 10.62
N TYR A 39 -17.25 -3.27 10.99
CA TYR A 39 -17.01 -2.90 12.39
C TYR A 39 -17.22 -1.42 12.68
N LYS A 40 -17.23 -0.58 11.64
CA LYS A 40 -17.44 0.86 11.77
C LYS A 40 -18.02 1.40 10.47
N VAL A 41 -19.00 2.29 10.58
CA VAL A 41 -19.52 3.03 9.44
C VAL A 41 -19.23 4.51 9.66
N GLU A 42 -18.49 5.12 8.74
CA GLU A 42 -18.18 6.54 8.78
C GLU A 42 -18.94 7.29 7.70
N HIS A 43 -19.53 8.42 8.06
CA HIS A 43 -20.22 9.27 7.09
C HIS A 43 -19.37 10.48 6.72
N THR A 44 -18.97 10.57 5.45
CA THR A 44 -18.18 11.69 4.92
C THR A 44 -19.01 12.50 3.91
N PRO A 45 -19.16 13.83 4.06
CA PRO A 45 -20.00 14.64 3.17
C PRO A 45 -19.65 14.56 1.67
N LYS A 46 -18.37 14.26 1.35
CA LYS A 46 -17.85 14.14 -0.02
C LYS A 46 -18.11 12.78 -0.66
N TRP A 47 -18.09 11.71 0.14
CA TRP A 47 -18.05 10.33 -0.35
C TRP A 47 -19.24 9.49 0.11
N GLY A 48 -20.10 9.99 0.99
CA GLY A 48 -21.21 9.25 1.58
C GLY A 48 -20.77 8.36 2.73
N TYR A 49 -21.44 7.22 2.90
CA TYR A 49 -21.12 6.23 3.93
C TYR A 49 -19.96 5.32 3.50
N THR A 50 -18.87 5.33 4.26
CA THR A 50 -17.75 4.40 4.14
C THR A 50 -17.87 3.34 5.22
N CYS A 51 -17.97 2.09 4.79
CA CYS A 51 -17.98 0.93 5.68
C CYS A 51 -16.56 0.43 5.86
N HIS A 52 -16.11 0.36 7.10
CA HIS A 52 -14.85 -0.28 7.47
C HIS A 52 -15.12 -1.71 7.91
N MET A 53 -14.35 -2.63 7.36
CA MET A 53 -14.59 -4.04 7.51
C MET A 53 -13.31 -4.82 7.82
N VAL A 54 -13.48 -5.93 8.52
CA VAL A 54 -12.42 -6.86 8.88
C VAL A 54 -12.78 -8.24 8.35
N SER A 55 -11.79 -8.94 7.79
CA SER A 55 -12.01 -10.27 7.21
C SER A 55 -12.14 -11.32 8.31
N LEU A 56 -13.03 -12.29 8.08
CA LEU A 56 -13.21 -13.44 8.98
C LEU A 56 -12.17 -14.53 8.73
N SER A 57 -11.62 -14.61 7.52
CA SER A 57 -10.67 -15.66 7.14
C SER A 57 -9.23 -15.25 7.40
N GLU A 58 -8.90 -13.99 7.14
CA GLU A 58 -7.55 -13.44 7.36
C GLU A 58 -7.65 -12.16 8.18
N PRO A 59 -6.76 -11.92 9.15
CA PRO A 59 -6.76 -10.69 9.93
C PRO A 59 -6.28 -9.52 9.05
N ARG A 60 -7.20 -8.91 8.31
CA ARG A 60 -6.98 -7.78 7.39
C ARG A 60 -8.13 -6.79 7.46
N PHE A 61 -7.80 -5.53 7.20
CA PHE A 61 -8.78 -4.45 7.06
C PHE A 61 -9.04 -4.12 5.60
N ASP A 62 -10.28 -3.75 5.32
CA ASP A 62 -10.68 -3.15 4.04
C ASP A 62 -11.77 -2.10 4.25
N THR A 63 -12.01 -1.27 3.24
CA THR A 63 -13.00 -0.20 3.27
C THR A 63 -13.79 -0.15 1.97
N ALA A 64 -15.11 -0.01 2.07
CA ALA A 64 -15.99 0.09 0.92
C ALA A 64 -16.95 1.27 1.04
N ILE A 65 -17.15 1.98 -0.07
CA ILE A 65 -18.13 3.07 -0.18
C ILE A 65 -19.48 2.55 -0.69
N ILE A 66 -19.46 1.49 -1.51
CA ILE A 66 -20.64 0.91 -2.13
C ILE A 66 -20.73 -0.56 -1.72
N VAL A 67 -21.85 -0.92 -1.09
CA VAL A 67 -22.21 -2.31 -0.80
C VAL A 67 -23.61 -2.54 -1.34
N ALA A 68 -23.73 -3.46 -2.30
CA ALA A 68 -24.99 -3.77 -2.97
C ALA A 68 -25.71 -4.94 -2.29
N PRO A 69 -27.04 -5.07 -2.43
CA PRO A 69 -27.74 -6.27 -1.97
C PRO A 69 -27.31 -7.49 -2.79
N LEU A 70 -27.28 -8.67 -2.17
CA LEU A 70 -26.85 -9.91 -2.79
C LEU A 70 -27.76 -10.33 -3.95
N ARG A 71 -29.06 -10.00 -3.90
CA ARG A 71 -29.98 -10.19 -5.03
C ARG A 71 -29.57 -9.43 -6.30
N GLU A 72 -28.85 -8.32 -6.16
CA GLU A 72 -28.33 -7.52 -7.27
C GLU A 72 -26.87 -7.86 -7.60
N LYS A 73 -26.39 -9.05 -7.19
CA LYS A 73 -25.00 -9.47 -7.40
C LYS A 73 -24.61 -9.41 -8.86
N PHE A 74 -23.59 -8.60 -9.17
CA PHE A 74 -23.04 -8.47 -10.51
C PHE A 74 -21.52 -8.25 -10.50
N GLY A 75 -20.76 -9.25 -10.95
CA GLY A 75 -19.30 -9.14 -11.08
C GLY A 75 -18.59 -8.96 -9.74
N ILE A 76 -17.46 -8.24 -9.78
CA ILE A 76 -16.61 -7.98 -8.61
C ILE A 76 -17.23 -6.85 -7.78
N GLY A 77 -17.38 -7.06 -6.47
CA GLY A 77 -17.94 -6.05 -5.59
C GLY A 77 -18.26 -6.55 -4.18
N TRP A 78 -18.77 -5.63 -3.37
CA TRP A 78 -19.23 -5.88 -2.01
C TRP A 78 -20.73 -6.10 -1.97
N TYR A 79 -21.14 -7.17 -1.29
CA TYR A 79 -22.53 -7.58 -1.21
C TYR A 79 -22.96 -7.83 0.24
N TYR A 80 -24.19 -7.48 0.59
CA TYR A 80 -24.82 -7.86 1.85
C TYR A 80 -26.03 -8.75 1.60
N ASP A 81 -26.29 -9.69 2.50
CA ASP A 81 -27.50 -10.51 2.44
C ASP A 81 -28.72 -9.66 2.84
N ASP A 82 -29.63 -9.42 1.91
CA ASP A 82 -30.86 -8.66 2.13
C ASP A 82 -32.03 -9.53 2.61
N GLU A 83 -31.95 -10.86 2.45
CA GLU A 83 -32.98 -11.79 2.90
C GLU A 83 -32.75 -12.21 4.34
N ASN A 84 -31.50 -12.54 4.68
CA ASN A 84 -31.12 -13.02 6.00
C ASN A 84 -29.80 -12.38 6.47
N PRO A 85 -29.85 -11.12 6.93
CA PRO A 85 -28.65 -10.44 7.39
C PRO A 85 -28.07 -11.14 8.64
N GLU A 86 -26.85 -11.64 8.49
CA GLU A 86 -26.07 -12.26 9.56
C GLU A 86 -25.33 -11.17 10.35
N PHE A 87 -25.39 -11.23 11.68
CA PHE A 87 -24.69 -10.31 12.58
C PHE A 87 -23.78 -11.09 13.51
N MET A 88 -22.57 -10.58 13.70
CA MET A 88 -21.59 -11.17 14.62
C MET A 88 -21.57 -10.43 15.96
N ASP A 89 -21.11 -11.10 17.02
CA ASP A 89 -21.01 -10.45 18.33
C ASP A 89 -19.94 -9.34 18.32
N ALA A 90 -20.23 -8.24 19.01
CA ALA A 90 -19.33 -7.09 19.08
C ALA A 90 -17.96 -7.45 19.70
N SER A 91 -17.94 -8.42 20.62
CA SER A 91 -16.72 -8.89 21.28
C SER A 91 -15.85 -9.68 20.31
N GLU A 92 -16.45 -10.55 19.49
CA GLU A 92 -15.75 -11.30 18.44
C GLU A 92 -15.17 -10.36 17.38
N VAL A 93 -15.95 -9.34 16.97
CA VAL A 93 -15.47 -8.29 16.06
C VAL A 93 -14.26 -7.57 16.67
N ALA A 94 -14.29 -7.23 17.97
CA ALA A 94 -13.19 -6.56 18.64
C ALA A 94 -11.91 -7.41 18.65
N ILE A 95 -12.02 -8.72 18.88
CA ILE A 95 -10.89 -9.66 18.84
C ILE A 95 -10.28 -9.71 17.43
N LEU A 96 -11.11 -9.85 16.39
CA LEU A 96 -10.63 -9.85 15.00
C LEU A 96 -9.93 -8.55 14.63
N ARG A 97 -10.47 -7.41 15.07
CA ARG A 97 -9.83 -6.10 14.86
C ARG A 97 -8.47 -6.03 15.55
N GLN A 98 -8.37 -6.53 16.78
CA GLN A 98 -7.10 -6.54 17.50
C GLN A 98 -6.06 -7.39 16.77
N GLN A 99 -6.44 -8.57 16.27
CA GLN A 99 -5.57 -9.44 15.48
C GLN A 99 -5.14 -8.79 14.15
N ALA A 100 -6.07 -8.16 13.44
CA ALA A 100 -5.79 -7.44 12.21
C ALA A 100 -4.86 -6.23 12.44
N GLN A 101 -5.02 -5.52 13.56
CA GLN A 101 -4.15 -4.41 13.92
C GLN A 101 -2.73 -4.88 14.24
N GLN A 102 -2.59 -5.95 15.04
CA GLN A 102 -1.27 -6.53 15.34
C GLN A 102 -0.52 -6.92 14.08
N LYS A 103 -1.19 -7.59 13.13
CA LYS A 103 -0.58 -7.95 11.85
C LYS A 103 -0.21 -6.73 11.01
N ALA A 104 -1.07 -5.71 10.99
CA ALA A 104 -0.77 -4.47 10.27
C ALA A 104 0.46 -3.74 10.85
N ASP A 105 0.60 -3.73 12.18
CA ASP A 105 1.75 -3.12 12.87
C ASP A 105 3.04 -3.94 12.63
N GLU A 106 2.95 -5.27 12.64
CA GLU A 106 4.06 -6.16 12.27
C GLU A 106 4.50 -5.93 10.82
N GLU A 107 3.57 -5.84 9.87
CA GLU A 107 3.88 -5.55 8.47
C GLU A 107 4.46 -4.13 8.30
N ALA A 108 3.95 -3.15 9.02
CA ALA A 108 4.47 -1.77 9.00
C ALA A 108 5.90 -1.69 9.55
N THR A 109 6.18 -2.38 10.65
CA THR A 109 7.54 -2.43 11.23
C THR A 109 8.51 -3.20 10.34
N ALA A 110 8.07 -4.30 9.71
CA ALA A 110 8.86 -5.02 8.71
C ALA A 110 9.17 -4.14 7.48
N LYS A 111 8.18 -3.38 7.00
CA LYS A 111 8.34 -2.46 5.88
C LYS A 111 9.26 -1.29 6.21
N SER A 112 9.22 -0.76 7.45
CA SER A 112 10.16 0.28 7.90
C SER A 112 11.60 -0.24 7.87
N LYS A 113 11.85 -1.41 8.44
CA LYS A 113 13.18 -2.04 8.45
C LYS A 113 13.70 -2.31 7.02
N GLU A 114 12.83 -2.76 6.13
CA GLU A 114 13.19 -2.98 4.73
C GLU A 114 13.47 -1.66 3.99
N ASN A 115 12.71 -0.60 4.25
CA ASN A 115 12.99 0.73 3.70
C ASN A 115 14.32 1.29 4.22
N GLU A 116 14.60 1.16 5.52
CA GLU A 116 15.89 1.55 6.10
C GLU A 116 17.05 0.79 5.46
N ARG A 117 16.88 -0.53 5.23
CA ARG A 117 17.87 -1.34 4.51
C ARG A 117 18.06 -0.87 3.06
N ARG A 118 16.98 -0.55 2.35
CA ARG A 118 17.05 -0.01 0.98
C ARG A 118 17.75 1.35 0.93
N GLU A 119 17.48 2.22 1.89
CA GLU A 119 18.14 3.52 2.04
C GLU A 119 19.65 3.35 2.30
N GLN A 120 20.02 2.43 3.20
CA GLN A 120 21.41 2.10 3.48
C GLN A 120 22.12 1.55 2.24
N VAL A 121 21.52 0.62 1.50
CA VAL A 121 22.09 0.09 0.24
C VAL A 121 22.27 1.19 -0.80
N LYS A 122 21.30 2.11 -0.92
CA LYS A 122 21.38 3.24 -1.86
C LYS A 122 22.53 4.19 -1.49
N SER A 123 22.64 4.55 -0.20
CA SER A 123 23.74 5.39 0.29
C SER A 123 25.12 4.73 0.09
N MET A 124 25.25 3.43 0.35
CA MET A 124 26.48 2.68 0.10
C MET A 124 26.82 2.60 -1.39
N GLY A 125 25.81 2.44 -2.26
CA GLY A 125 25.98 2.46 -3.71
C GLY A 125 26.51 3.81 -4.23
N ASP A 126 25.92 4.91 -3.76
CA ASP A 126 26.33 6.27 -4.13
C ASP A 126 27.74 6.62 -3.62
N CYS A 127 28.09 6.23 -2.38
CA CYS A 127 29.42 6.43 -1.82
C CYS A 127 30.49 5.57 -2.51
N SER A 128 30.17 4.30 -2.83
CA SER A 128 31.09 3.38 -3.48
C SER A 128 31.40 3.80 -4.92
N PHE A 129 30.38 4.22 -5.68
CA PHE A 129 30.54 4.60 -7.08
C PHE A 129 31.34 5.90 -7.25
N ASN A 130 31.03 6.93 -6.46
CA ASN A 130 31.74 8.21 -6.53
C ASN A 130 33.19 8.11 -6.06
N SER A 131 33.47 7.33 -5.01
CA SER A 131 34.85 7.17 -4.50
C SER A 131 35.75 6.37 -5.44
N THR A 132 35.24 5.33 -6.11
CA THR A 132 36.03 4.54 -7.08
C THR A 132 36.31 5.32 -8.37
N LEU A 133 35.32 6.06 -8.89
CA LEU A 133 35.51 6.93 -10.05
C LEU A 133 36.53 8.05 -9.74
N SER A 134 36.36 8.72 -8.60
CA SER A 134 37.24 9.82 -8.20
C SER A 134 38.69 9.35 -8.02
N ASN A 135 38.92 8.22 -7.33
CA ASN A 135 40.26 7.65 -7.17
C ASN A 135 40.90 7.21 -8.50
N THR A 136 40.10 6.69 -9.44
CA THR A 136 40.61 6.28 -10.76
C THR A 136 41.03 7.49 -11.59
N ILE A 137 40.21 8.55 -11.60
CA ILE A 137 40.52 9.80 -12.31
C ILE A 137 41.77 10.47 -11.70
N ILE A 138 41.86 10.55 -10.37
CA ILE A 138 43.01 11.13 -9.68
C ILE A 138 44.30 10.39 -10.03
N LYS A 139 44.28 9.05 -10.06
CA LYS A 139 45.45 8.24 -10.45
C LYS A 139 45.88 8.52 -11.89
N GLN A 140 44.94 8.57 -12.83
CA GLN A 140 45.25 8.84 -14.25
C GLN A 140 45.85 10.25 -14.44
N VAL A 141 45.27 11.26 -13.80
CA VAL A 141 45.78 12.64 -13.87
C VAL A 141 47.18 12.74 -13.24
N THR A 142 47.41 12.07 -12.12
CA THR A 142 48.73 12.05 -11.46
C THR A 142 49.81 11.42 -12.34
N VAL A 143 49.49 10.31 -13.02
CA VAL A 143 50.39 9.65 -13.97
C VAL A 143 50.72 10.61 -15.12
N MET A 144 49.71 11.22 -15.74
CA MET A 144 49.88 12.16 -16.85
C MET A 144 50.76 13.37 -16.47
N LEU A 145 50.58 13.92 -15.27
CA LEU A 145 51.39 15.05 -14.78
C LEU A 145 52.84 14.64 -14.50
N ASN A 146 53.06 13.43 -14.01
CA ASN A 146 54.41 12.91 -13.77
C ASN A 146 55.17 12.71 -15.08
N GLU A 147 54.52 12.10 -16.09
CA GLU A 147 55.10 11.93 -17.43
C GLU A 147 55.47 13.28 -18.08
N LEU A 148 54.59 14.29 -17.96
CA LEU A 148 54.88 15.66 -18.44
C LEU A 148 56.07 16.30 -17.72
N THR A 149 56.21 16.04 -16.41
CA THR A 149 57.31 16.57 -15.59
C THR A 149 58.63 15.93 -15.98
N VAL A 150 58.65 14.61 -16.21
CA VAL A 150 59.81 13.87 -16.70
C VAL A 150 60.22 14.34 -18.09
N ALA A 151 59.26 14.52 -19.01
CA ALA A 151 59.53 15.05 -20.34
C ALA A 151 60.15 16.45 -20.29
N LYS A 152 59.67 17.32 -19.40
CA LYS A 152 60.21 18.69 -19.23
C LYS A 152 61.64 18.67 -18.69
N GLN A 153 61.95 17.84 -17.70
CA GLN A 153 63.31 17.70 -17.15
C GLN A 153 64.31 17.16 -18.18
N LEU A 154 63.88 16.19 -19.01
CA LEU A 154 64.71 15.67 -20.10
C LEU A 154 65.02 16.76 -21.12
N THR A 155 64.05 17.59 -21.53
CA THR A 155 64.29 18.68 -22.48
C THR A 155 65.21 19.78 -21.97
N LEU A 156 65.23 20.04 -20.64
CA LEU A 156 66.13 21.00 -19.99
C LEU A 156 67.55 20.46 -19.81
N SER A 157 67.77 19.15 -19.93
CA SER A 157 69.09 18.50 -19.80
C SER A 157 69.87 18.44 -21.11
N PHE A 158 69.25 18.84 -22.24
CA PHE A 158 69.82 18.82 -23.59
C PHE A 158 70.12 20.24 -24.14
N PHE A 159 70.15 21.26 -23.27
CA PHE A 159 70.57 22.63 -23.56
C PHE A 159 71.71 23.03 -22.62
#